data_AF-A0A7J7H0D8-F1
#
_entry.id   AF-A0A7J7H0D8-F1
#
_cell.length_a   1.000
_cell.length_b   1.000
_cell.length_c   1.000
_cell.angle_alpha   90.00
_cell.angle_beta   90.00
_cell.angle_gamma   90.00
#
_symmetry.space_group_name_H-M   'P 1'
#
loop_
_entity.id
_entity.type
_entity.pdbx_description
1 polymer ?
#
loop_
_entity_poly.entity_id
_entity_poly.type
_entity_poly.pdbx_seq_one_letter_code
_entity_poly.pdbx_strand_id
1 'polypeptide(L)'
;MECANLLSQCSRWEKECSLYDHDREALMDFGNEADEPAKEAEFQVHELEKDLRRVREELQFYKHQCEMHSVDSSIEVSAMEQLLLESLITTLVGNDEVAPTAHAFLETNSGVEVCQRLLKMWSSLRPFTQKVLAVAAEVKTLQKDKEHLRINLTRAEEEVNVLFEENKILDKENRRLMRRLKESASKSNLFIRCCVCLSLSFSLSPSLHQMTQKPCLGLPYLLPSLFSIH
;
A
#
# COMPACT_ATOMS: atom_id res chain seq x y z
N MET A 1 -36.06 -76.22 -97.66
CA MET A 1 -36.49 -75.29 -96.59
C MET A 1 -35.36 -74.98 -95.60
N GLU A 2 -34.44 -75.91 -95.33
CA GLU A 2 -33.33 -75.74 -94.37
C GLU A 2 -32.32 -74.63 -94.71
N CYS A 3 -31.94 -74.45 -95.98
CA CYS A 3 -31.00 -73.39 -96.37
C CYS A 3 -31.47 -71.97 -96.03
N ALA A 4 -32.76 -71.68 -96.23
CA ALA A 4 -33.32 -70.36 -95.90
C ALA A 4 -33.32 -70.10 -94.38
N ASN A 5 -33.56 -71.16 -93.60
CA ASN A 5 -33.51 -71.08 -92.13
C ASN A 5 -32.06 -70.84 -91.65
N LEU A 6 -31.08 -71.56 -92.19
CA LEU A 6 -29.66 -71.36 -91.86
C LEU A 6 -29.18 -69.95 -92.21
N LEU A 7 -29.54 -69.42 -93.39
CA LEU A 7 -29.19 -68.03 -93.77
C LEU A 7 -29.82 -66.99 -92.83
N SER A 8 -31.06 -67.21 -92.38
CA SER A 8 -31.70 -66.32 -91.40
C SER A 8 -30.99 -66.36 -90.04
N GLN A 9 -30.50 -67.54 -89.63
CA GLN A 9 -29.71 -67.68 -88.41
C GLN A 9 -28.34 -67.02 -88.56
N CYS A 10 -27.64 -67.20 -89.67
CA CYS A 10 -26.37 -66.51 -89.95
C CYS A 10 -26.53 -64.99 -89.82
N SER A 11 -27.56 -64.40 -90.45
CA SER A 11 -27.81 -62.96 -90.34
C SER A 11 -28.13 -62.51 -88.90
N ARG A 12 -28.80 -63.37 -88.11
CA ARG A 12 -29.05 -63.09 -86.69
C ARG A 12 -27.74 -63.08 -85.89
N TRP A 13 -26.89 -64.10 -86.08
CA TRP A 13 -25.60 -64.20 -85.41
C TRP A 13 -24.64 -63.08 -85.80
N GLU A 14 -24.62 -62.66 -87.07
CA GLU A 14 -23.83 -61.51 -87.52
C GLU A 14 -24.22 -60.21 -86.81
N LYS A 15 -25.52 -59.96 -86.64
CA LYS A 15 -26.01 -58.81 -85.90
C LYS A 15 -25.66 -58.91 -84.42
N GLU A 16 -25.76 -60.10 -83.85
CA GLU A 16 -25.41 -60.33 -82.44
C GLU A 16 -23.91 -60.13 -82.18
N CYS A 17 -23.04 -60.63 -83.07
CA CYS A 17 -21.60 -60.37 -83.01
C CYS A 17 -21.29 -58.86 -83.10
N SER A 18 -21.96 -58.13 -84.00
CA SER A 18 -21.77 -56.68 -84.13
C SER A 18 -22.19 -55.92 -82.87
N LEU A 19 -23.23 -56.38 -82.17
CA LEU A 19 -23.64 -55.78 -80.89
C LEU A 19 -22.59 -56.06 -79.81
N TYR A 20 -22.08 -57.29 -79.70
CA TYR A 20 -21.02 -57.60 -78.74
C TYR A 20 -19.72 -56.82 -79.01
N ASP A 21 -19.38 -56.61 -80.29
CA ASP A 21 -18.22 -55.78 -80.65
C ASP A 21 -18.41 -54.33 -80.20
N HIS A 22 -19.61 -53.77 -80.41
CA HIS A 22 -19.96 -52.42 -79.98
C HIS A 22 -19.97 -52.28 -78.46
N ASP A 23 -20.60 -53.21 -77.75
CA ASP A 23 -20.65 -53.21 -76.29
C ASP A 23 -19.25 -53.34 -75.68
N ARG A 24 -18.39 -54.17 -76.29
CA ARG A 24 -16.99 -54.31 -75.86
C ARG A 24 -16.23 -52.99 -76.04
N GLU A 25 -16.42 -52.29 -77.15
CA GLU A 25 -15.79 -50.99 -77.41
C GLU A 25 -16.29 -49.93 -76.42
N ALA A 26 -17.61 -49.85 -76.19
CA ALA A 26 -18.20 -48.94 -75.22
C ALA A 26 -17.73 -49.20 -73.78
N LEU A 27 -17.58 -50.47 -73.38
CA LEU A 27 -17.03 -50.83 -72.07
C LEU A 27 -15.55 -50.44 -71.93
N MET A 28 -14.78 -50.52 -73.01
CA MET A 28 -13.39 -50.10 -73.03
C MET A 28 -13.28 -48.57 -72.87
N ASP A 29 -14.09 -47.81 -73.59
CA ASP A 29 -14.15 -46.34 -73.49
C ASP A 29 -14.59 -45.88 -72.10
N PHE A 30 -15.65 -46.49 -71.55
CA PHE A 30 -16.08 -46.22 -70.18
C PHE A 30 -14.96 -46.51 -69.15
N GLY A 31 -14.23 -47.60 -69.35
CA GLY A 31 -13.06 -47.93 -68.53
C GLY A 31 -11.99 -46.84 -68.58
N ASN A 32 -11.67 -46.34 -69.77
CA ASN A 32 -10.69 -45.27 -69.94
C ASN A 32 -11.16 -43.94 -69.32
N GLU A 33 -12.43 -43.57 -69.49
CA GLU A 33 -13.01 -42.36 -68.91
C GLU A 33 -13.06 -42.40 -67.38
N ALA A 34 -13.26 -43.59 -66.80
CA ALA A 34 -13.26 -43.78 -65.35
C ALA A 34 -11.85 -43.88 -64.74
N ASP A 35 -10.86 -44.35 -65.51
CA ASP A 35 -9.48 -44.55 -65.05
C ASP A 35 -8.72 -43.23 -64.86
N GLU A 36 -8.93 -42.24 -65.74
CA GLU A 36 -8.31 -40.91 -65.60
C GLU A 36 -8.67 -40.19 -64.28
N PRO A 37 -9.95 -40.02 -63.89
CA PRO A 37 -10.29 -39.40 -62.61
C PRO A 37 -9.86 -40.24 -61.41
N ALA A 38 -9.78 -41.57 -61.55
CA ALA A 38 -9.25 -42.43 -60.49
C ALA A 38 -7.75 -42.15 -60.25
N LYS A 39 -6.95 -42.08 -61.32
CA LYS A 39 -5.52 -41.74 -61.24
C LYS A 39 -5.28 -40.34 -60.69
N GLU A 40 -6.06 -39.35 -61.12
CA GLU A 40 -5.96 -37.98 -60.61
C GLU A 40 -6.28 -37.91 -59.11
N ALA A 41 -7.32 -38.61 -58.66
CA ALA A 41 -7.66 -38.69 -57.23
C ALA A 41 -6.56 -39.39 -56.42
N GLU A 42 -5.98 -40.48 -56.93
CA GLU A 42 -4.86 -41.17 -56.29
C GLU A 42 -3.63 -40.26 -56.17
N PHE A 43 -3.31 -39.50 -57.24
CA PHE A 43 -2.20 -38.54 -57.22
C PHE A 43 -2.43 -37.42 -56.18
N GLN A 44 -3.63 -36.86 -56.12
CA GLN A 44 -3.96 -35.80 -55.16
C GLN A 44 -3.90 -36.28 -53.71
N VAL A 45 -4.39 -37.50 -53.42
CA VAL A 45 -4.28 -38.10 -52.09
C VAL A 45 -2.81 -38.28 -51.71
N HIS A 46 -1.98 -38.76 -52.64
CA HIS A 46 -0.56 -38.95 -52.38
C HIS A 46 0.17 -37.64 -52.04
N GLU A 47 -0.07 -36.56 -52.79
CA GLU A 47 0.53 -35.26 -52.50
C GLU A 47 0.04 -34.68 -51.17
N LEU A 48 -1.26 -34.81 -50.85
CA LEU A 48 -1.80 -34.39 -49.56
C LEU A 48 -1.21 -35.17 -48.39
N GLU A 49 -1.01 -36.49 -48.52
CA GLU A 49 -0.36 -37.31 -47.50
C GLU A 49 1.08 -36.89 -47.24
N LYS A 50 1.81 -36.53 -48.29
CA LYS A 50 3.18 -36.02 -48.20
C LYS A 50 3.23 -34.67 -47.46
N ASP A 51 2.32 -33.76 -47.79
CA ASP A 51 2.23 -32.46 -47.13
C ASP A 51 1.79 -32.57 -45.67
N LEU A 52 0.84 -33.45 -45.37
CA LEU A 52 0.39 -33.73 -44.01
C LEU A 52 1.53 -34.30 -43.16
N ARG A 53 2.36 -35.18 -43.75
CA ARG A 53 3.56 -35.70 -43.10
C ARG A 53 4.56 -34.57 -42.79
N ARG A 54 4.87 -33.71 -43.76
CA ARG A 54 5.78 -32.56 -43.58
C ARG A 54 5.30 -31.64 -42.45
N VAL A 55 4.03 -31.20 -42.50
CA VAL A 55 3.46 -30.30 -41.49
C VAL A 55 3.43 -30.96 -40.11
N ARG A 56 3.17 -32.27 -40.04
CA ARG A 56 3.22 -33.02 -38.77
C ARG A 56 4.63 -33.03 -38.18
N GLU A 57 5.66 -33.25 -38.99
CA GLU A 57 7.05 -33.25 -38.57
C GLU A 57 7.48 -31.85 -38.09
N GLU A 58 7.13 -30.79 -38.82
CA GLU A 58 7.36 -29.40 -38.40
C GLU A 58 6.63 -29.07 -37.08
N LEU A 59 5.37 -29.46 -36.95
CA LEU A 59 4.60 -29.25 -35.72
C LEU A 59 5.24 -29.99 -34.53
N GLN A 60 5.71 -31.22 -34.74
CA GLN A 60 6.43 -31.97 -33.70
C GLN A 60 7.75 -31.31 -33.34
N PHE A 61 8.49 -30.79 -34.32
CA PHE A 61 9.72 -30.04 -34.10
C PHE A 61 9.47 -28.80 -33.23
N TYR A 62 8.50 -27.96 -33.60
CA TYR A 62 8.17 -26.76 -32.82
C TYR A 62 7.59 -27.09 -31.45
N LYS A 63 6.75 -28.12 -31.35
CA LYS A 63 6.26 -28.60 -30.06
C LYS A 63 7.42 -29.00 -29.15
N HIS A 64 8.38 -29.76 -29.65
CA HIS A 64 9.56 -30.16 -28.88
C HIS A 64 10.41 -28.95 -28.49
N GLN A 65 10.62 -27.98 -29.39
CA GLN A 65 11.32 -26.73 -29.09
C GLN A 65 10.61 -25.91 -28.00
N CYS A 66 9.28 -25.78 -28.08
CA CYS A 66 8.48 -25.12 -27.05
C CYS A 66 8.54 -25.87 -25.71
N GLU A 67 8.47 -27.20 -25.72
CA GLU A 67 8.57 -28.00 -24.49
C GLU A 67 9.95 -27.84 -23.84
N MET A 68 11.03 -27.84 -24.62
CA MET A 68 12.40 -27.58 -24.14
C MET A 68 12.56 -26.17 -23.56
N HIS A 69 11.97 -25.14 -24.19
CA HIS A 69 12.06 -23.76 -23.67
C HIS A 69 11.02 -23.43 -22.57
N SER A 70 9.90 -24.14 -22.48
CA SER A 70 8.84 -23.86 -21.49
C SER A 70 9.21 -24.29 -20.07
N VAL A 71 10.07 -25.31 -19.93
CA VAL A 71 10.54 -25.78 -18.63
C VAL A 71 11.58 -24.79 -18.05
N ASP A 72 12.44 -24.21 -18.88
CA ASP A 72 13.40 -23.19 -18.42
C ASP A 72 12.75 -21.83 -18.18
N SER A 73 11.90 -21.34 -19.08
CA SER A 73 11.30 -19.99 -18.96
C SER A 73 10.38 -19.83 -17.75
N SER A 74 9.51 -20.80 -17.45
CA SER A 74 8.56 -20.66 -16.33
C SER A 74 9.23 -20.85 -14.97
N ILE A 75 10.26 -21.70 -14.89
CA ILE A 75 11.02 -21.94 -13.66
C ILE A 75 11.98 -20.78 -13.40
N GLU A 76 12.65 -20.24 -14.42
CA GLU A 76 13.52 -19.08 -14.29
C GLU A 76 12.76 -17.82 -13.90
N VAL A 77 11.59 -17.55 -14.49
CA VAL A 77 10.79 -16.36 -14.14
C VAL A 77 10.31 -16.45 -12.69
N SER A 78 9.82 -17.62 -12.25
CA SER A 78 9.40 -17.83 -10.86
C SER A 78 10.56 -17.76 -9.87
N ALA A 79 11.74 -18.30 -10.22
CA ALA A 79 12.93 -18.25 -9.37
C ALA A 79 13.50 -16.82 -9.28
N MET A 80 13.53 -16.10 -10.40
CA MET A 80 13.97 -14.70 -10.45
C MET A 80 13.05 -13.81 -9.62
N GLU A 81 11.73 -13.96 -9.73
CA GLU A 81 10.77 -13.24 -8.90
C GLU A 81 11.02 -13.49 -7.41
N GLN A 82 11.23 -14.76 -7.02
CA GLN A 82 11.47 -15.12 -5.63
C GLN A 82 12.78 -14.53 -5.09
N LEU A 83 13.85 -14.49 -5.91
CA LEU A 83 15.12 -13.85 -5.56
C LEU A 83 14.99 -12.34 -5.40
N LEU A 84 14.26 -11.68 -6.30
CA LEU A 84 14.01 -10.24 -6.23
C LEU A 84 13.20 -9.88 -4.98
N LEU A 85 12.16 -10.65 -4.66
CA LEU A 85 11.36 -10.47 -3.45
C LEU A 85 12.20 -10.71 -2.18
N GLU A 86 13.03 -11.75 -2.18
CA GLU A 86 13.91 -12.03 -1.04
C GLU A 86 14.93 -10.92 -0.82
N SER A 87 15.53 -10.39 -1.89
CA SER A 87 16.43 -9.24 -1.83
C SER A 87 15.72 -7.99 -1.28
N LEU A 88 14.55 -7.67 -1.80
CA LEU A 88 13.75 -6.51 -1.37
C LEU A 88 13.43 -6.56 0.13
N ILE A 89 12.89 -7.69 0.61
CA ILE A 89 12.51 -7.82 2.02
C ILE A 89 13.75 -7.78 2.92
N THR A 90 14.87 -8.36 2.46
CA THR A 90 16.14 -8.29 3.20
C THR A 90 16.63 -6.85 3.35
N THR A 91 16.48 -6.01 2.31
CA THR A 91 16.78 -4.58 2.39
C THR A 91 15.87 -3.85 3.39
N LEU A 92 14.60 -4.25 3.51
CA LEU A 92 13.63 -3.58 4.37
C LEU A 92 13.77 -3.93 5.86
N VAL A 93 14.11 -5.19 6.19
CA VAL A 93 14.13 -5.68 7.58
C VAL A 93 15.55 -5.80 8.15
N GLY A 94 16.59 -5.77 7.30
CA GLY A 94 17.95 -6.12 7.70
C GLY A 94 18.09 -7.64 7.95
N ASN A 95 19.32 -8.15 8.00
CA ASN A 95 19.56 -9.60 8.14
C ASN A 95 19.54 -10.10 9.59
N ASP A 96 20.00 -9.30 10.55
CA ASP A 96 20.34 -9.79 11.89
C ASP A 96 19.14 -9.89 12.85
N GLU A 97 18.03 -9.19 12.58
CA GLU A 97 16.87 -9.14 13.51
C GLU A 97 15.65 -9.95 13.04
N VAL A 98 15.71 -10.56 11.85
CA VAL A 98 14.55 -11.23 11.25
C VAL A 98 14.00 -12.37 12.12
N ALA A 99 14.87 -13.30 12.48
CA ALA A 99 14.49 -14.49 13.22
C ALA A 99 13.94 -14.17 14.64
N PRO A 100 14.62 -13.36 15.48
CA PRO A 100 14.10 -13.04 16.80
C PRO A 100 12.81 -12.20 16.73
N THR A 101 12.71 -11.22 15.83
CA THR A 101 11.54 -10.35 15.71
C THR A 101 10.28 -11.12 15.28
N ALA A 102 10.40 -11.96 14.25
CA ALA A 102 9.30 -12.81 13.80
C ALA A 102 8.88 -13.84 14.87
N HIS A 103 9.84 -14.46 15.56
CA HIS A 103 9.55 -15.46 16.59
C HIS A 103 8.86 -14.85 17.81
N ALA A 104 9.38 -13.74 18.33
CA ALA A 104 8.78 -13.01 19.45
C ALA A 104 7.36 -12.52 19.12
N PHE A 105 7.13 -12.10 17.87
CA PHE A 105 5.79 -11.75 17.40
C PHE A 105 4.83 -12.93 17.45
N LEU A 106 5.22 -14.10 16.96
CA LEU A 106 4.37 -15.30 16.99
C LEU A 106 4.09 -15.76 18.42
N GLU A 107 5.07 -15.69 19.33
CA GLU A 107 4.90 -16.00 20.75
C GLU A 107 3.90 -15.07 21.43
N THR A 108 4.06 -13.76 21.22
CA THR A 108 3.15 -12.72 21.77
C THR A 108 1.73 -12.89 21.26
N ASN A 109 1.56 -13.41 20.04
CA ASN A 109 0.26 -13.63 19.41
C ASN A 109 -0.17 -15.11 19.42
N SER A 110 0.41 -15.95 20.30
CA SER A 110 0.13 -17.40 20.35
C SER A 110 -1.33 -17.74 20.73
N GLY A 111 -2.09 -16.79 21.26
CA GLY A 111 -3.54 -16.91 21.45
C GLY A 111 -4.34 -16.91 20.13
N VAL A 112 -3.73 -16.49 19.02
CA VAL A 112 -4.31 -16.59 17.67
C VAL A 112 -3.90 -17.93 17.07
N GLU A 113 -4.88 -18.75 16.68
CA GLU A 113 -4.66 -20.11 16.18
C GLU A 113 -3.61 -20.18 15.04
N VAL A 114 -3.69 -19.25 14.09
CA VAL A 114 -2.76 -19.17 12.96
C VAL A 114 -1.32 -18.91 13.42
N CYS A 115 -1.12 -17.97 14.35
CA CYS A 115 0.20 -17.69 14.92
C CYS A 115 0.75 -18.89 15.70
N GLN A 116 -0.11 -19.59 16.43
CA GLN A 116 0.28 -20.81 17.16
C GLN A 116 0.72 -21.94 16.20
N ARG A 117 -0.01 -22.16 15.11
CA ARG A 117 0.36 -23.16 14.09
C ARG A 117 1.67 -22.79 13.40
N LEU A 118 1.85 -21.51 13.04
CA LEU A 118 3.09 -21.02 12.43
C LEU A 118 4.28 -21.17 13.38
N LEU A 119 4.10 -20.90 14.68
CA LEU A 119 5.13 -21.08 15.70
C LEU A 119 5.55 -22.56 15.83
N LYS A 120 4.59 -23.49 15.81
CA LYS A 120 4.88 -24.94 15.85
C LYS A 120 5.64 -25.42 14.61
N MET A 121 5.43 -24.78 13.46
CA MET A 121 6.10 -25.11 12.20
C MET A 121 7.34 -24.24 11.94
N TRP A 122 7.78 -23.41 12.89
CA TRP A 122 8.81 -22.39 12.65
C TRP A 122 10.08 -22.92 11.98
N SER A 123 10.58 -24.08 12.44
CA SER A 123 11.79 -24.73 11.92
C SER A 123 11.63 -25.31 10.52
N SER A 124 10.40 -25.53 10.06
CA SER A 124 10.11 -25.98 8.70
C SER A 124 9.65 -24.85 7.78
N LEU A 125 9.51 -23.61 8.29
CA LEU A 125 9.21 -22.45 7.47
C LEU A 125 10.41 -22.10 6.58
N ARG A 126 10.13 -21.67 5.36
CA ARG A 126 11.16 -21.14 4.46
C ARG A 126 11.72 -19.84 5.05
N PRO A 127 13.02 -19.52 4.84
CA PRO A 127 13.61 -18.27 5.30
C PRO A 127 12.84 -17.02 4.83
N PHE A 128 12.36 -17.03 3.59
CA PHE A 128 11.50 -15.96 3.07
C PHE A 128 10.21 -15.77 3.89
N THR A 129 9.55 -16.87 4.28
CA THR A 129 8.34 -16.81 5.11
C THR A 129 8.64 -16.21 6.49
N GLN A 130 9.79 -16.54 7.07
CA GLN A 130 10.25 -15.96 8.34
C GLN A 130 10.51 -14.45 8.19
N LYS A 131 11.10 -14.02 7.07
CA LYS A 131 11.28 -12.59 6.72
C LYS A 131 9.96 -11.85 6.59
N VAL A 132 8.97 -12.41 5.89
CA VAL A 132 7.63 -11.82 5.78
C VAL A 132 6.97 -11.69 7.16
N LEU A 133 7.14 -12.66 8.04
CA LEU A 133 6.64 -12.60 9.41
C LEU A 133 7.32 -11.50 10.24
N ALA A 134 8.61 -11.27 10.04
CA ALA A 134 9.32 -10.15 10.67
C ALA A 134 8.77 -8.81 10.19
N VAL A 135 8.52 -8.64 8.88
CA VAL A 135 7.84 -7.44 8.36
C VAL A 135 6.48 -7.24 9.03
N ALA A 136 5.68 -8.30 9.14
CA ALA A 136 4.37 -8.23 9.77
C ALA A 136 4.44 -7.82 11.26
N ALA A 137 5.50 -8.26 11.95
CA ALA A 137 5.78 -7.86 13.33
C ALA A 137 6.07 -6.36 13.44
N GLU A 138 6.97 -5.84 12.61
CA GLU A 138 7.32 -4.42 12.56
C GLU A 138 6.10 -3.54 12.26
N VAL A 139 5.29 -3.93 11.28
CA VAL A 139 4.05 -3.22 10.93
C VAL A 139 3.10 -3.14 12.13
N LYS A 140 2.97 -4.23 12.91
CA LYS A 140 2.10 -4.24 14.09
C LYS A 140 2.65 -3.38 15.23
N THR A 141 3.96 -3.34 15.42
CA THR A 141 4.62 -2.47 16.41
C THR A 141 4.44 -1.00 16.03
N LEU A 142 4.75 -0.63 14.79
CA LEU A 142 4.56 0.73 14.27
C LEU A 142 3.10 1.19 14.36
N GLN A 143 2.15 0.27 14.16
CA GLN A 143 0.72 0.58 14.33
C GLN A 143 0.37 0.95 15.78
N LYS A 144 0.94 0.25 16.77
CA LYS A 144 0.75 0.59 18.19
C LYS A 144 1.40 1.92 18.53
N ASP A 145 2.64 2.13 18.11
CA ASP A 145 3.39 3.36 18.36
C ASP A 145 2.69 4.58 17.76
N LYS A 146 2.16 4.44 16.54
CA LYS A 146 1.34 5.46 15.90
C LYS A 146 0.14 5.87 16.76
N GLU A 147 -0.59 4.91 17.34
CA GLU A 147 -1.74 5.23 18.18
C GLU A 147 -1.31 5.87 19.50
N HIS A 148 -0.23 5.39 20.12
CA HIS A 148 0.35 6.02 21.31
C HIS A 148 0.76 7.48 21.05
N LEU A 149 1.43 7.75 19.93
CA LEU A 149 1.79 9.11 19.53
C LEU A 149 0.57 9.98 19.28
N ARG A 150 -0.49 9.42 18.68
CA ARG A 150 -1.76 10.12 18.45
C ARG A 150 -2.41 10.57 19.77
N ILE A 151 -2.45 9.68 20.76
CA ILE A 151 -2.97 9.98 22.10
C ILE A 151 -2.11 11.04 22.79
N ASN A 152 -0.80 10.88 22.77
CA ASN A 152 0.13 11.83 23.41
C ASN A 152 0.04 13.23 22.78
N LEU A 153 -0.07 13.31 21.46
CA LEU A 153 -0.24 14.58 20.76
C LEU A 153 -1.54 15.27 21.17
N THR A 154 -2.65 14.54 21.17
CA THR A 154 -3.96 15.06 21.60
C THR A 154 -3.89 15.60 23.03
N ARG A 155 -3.26 14.86 23.94
CA ARG A 155 -3.08 15.30 25.33
C ARG A 155 -2.20 16.54 25.45
N ALA A 156 -1.10 16.61 24.70
CA ALA A 156 -0.23 17.77 24.69
C ALA A 156 -0.94 19.02 24.15
N GLU A 157 -1.80 18.87 23.13
CA GLU A 157 -2.64 19.96 22.61
C GLU A 157 -3.64 20.47 23.66
N GLU A 158 -4.27 19.55 24.42
CA GLU A 158 -5.16 19.90 25.53
C GLU A 158 -4.42 20.64 26.66
N GLU A 159 -3.24 20.15 27.07
CA GLU A 159 -2.40 20.77 28.09
C GLU A 159 -1.99 22.20 27.68
N VAL A 160 -1.61 22.41 26.42
CA VAL A 160 -1.28 23.75 25.88
C VAL A 160 -2.49 24.68 25.95
N ASN A 161 -3.70 24.19 25.65
CA ASN A 161 -4.91 24.99 25.70
C ASN A 161 -5.26 25.44 27.13
N VAL A 162 -5.13 24.53 28.11
CA VAL A 162 -5.32 24.86 29.54
C VAL A 162 -4.31 25.92 29.99
N LEU A 163 -3.02 25.71 29.70
CA LEU A 163 -1.96 26.65 30.05
C LEU A 163 -2.14 28.02 29.38
N PHE A 164 -2.66 28.05 28.16
CA PHE A 164 -2.97 29.31 27.47
C PHE A 164 -4.05 30.12 28.20
N GLU A 165 -5.15 29.47 28.60
CA GLU A 165 -6.22 30.15 29.34
C GLU A 165 -5.76 30.56 30.76
N GLU A 166 -4.97 29.74 31.43
CA GLU A 166 -4.36 30.11 32.73
C GLU A 166 -3.43 31.32 32.59
N ASN A 167 -2.55 31.34 31.57
CA ASN A 167 -1.66 32.47 31.31
C ASN A 167 -2.45 33.75 31.03
N LYS A 168 -3.55 33.67 30.29
CA LYS A 168 -4.45 34.80 30.00
C LYS A 168 -5.11 35.35 31.27
N ILE A 169 -5.46 34.50 32.23
CA ILE A 169 -5.98 34.92 33.54
C ILE A 169 -4.87 35.59 34.36
N LEU A 170 -3.70 34.97 34.47
CA LEU A 170 -2.56 35.51 35.20
C LEU A 170 -2.11 36.87 34.65
N ASP A 171 -2.07 37.01 33.33
CA ASP A 171 -1.71 38.26 32.66
C ASP A 171 -2.73 39.38 32.92
N LYS A 172 -4.03 39.06 33.02
CA LYS A 172 -5.07 40.01 33.47
C LYS A 172 -4.82 40.46 34.91
N GLU A 173 -4.50 39.55 35.82
CA GLU A 173 -4.25 39.90 37.23
C GLU A 173 -2.94 40.66 37.41
N ASN A 174 -1.87 40.27 36.72
CA ASN A 174 -0.59 40.98 36.76
C ASN A 174 -0.75 42.43 36.28
N ARG A 175 -1.51 42.66 35.19
CA ARG A 175 -1.89 44.02 34.75
C ARG A 175 -2.73 44.78 35.78
N ARG A 176 -3.59 44.10 36.55
CA ARG A 176 -4.38 44.74 37.62
C ARG A 176 -3.48 45.17 38.78
N LEU A 177 -2.57 44.29 39.22
CA LEU A 177 -1.63 44.57 40.31
C LEU A 177 -0.64 45.68 39.95
N MET A 178 -0.09 45.67 38.74
CA MET A 178 0.83 46.72 38.28
C MET A 178 0.18 48.12 38.29
N ARG A 179 -1.12 48.21 37.99
CA ARG A 179 -1.86 49.49 38.12
C ARG A 179 -1.96 49.94 39.57
N ARG A 180 -2.33 49.03 40.49
CA ARG A 180 -2.41 49.34 41.93
C ARG A 180 -1.06 49.76 42.51
N LEU A 181 0.04 49.12 42.10
CA LEU A 181 1.38 49.46 42.57
C LEU A 181 1.84 50.83 42.07
N LYS A 182 1.52 51.20 40.81
CA LYS A 182 1.79 52.55 40.30
C LYS A 182 0.99 53.62 41.06
N GLU A 183 -0.27 53.32 41.38
CA GLU A 183 -1.12 54.22 42.17
C GLU A 183 -0.60 54.39 43.60
N SER A 184 -0.21 53.30 44.28
CA SER A 184 0.33 53.36 45.64
C SER A 184 1.67 54.08 45.68
N ALA A 185 2.59 53.81 44.74
CA ALA A 185 3.85 54.52 44.63
C ALA A 185 3.64 56.03 44.39
N SER A 186 2.65 56.39 43.57
CA SER A 186 2.30 57.79 43.32
C SER A 186 1.76 58.48 44.59
N LYS A 187 0.92 57.78 45.37
CA LYS A 187 0.42 58.27 46.67
C LYS A 187 1.52 58.41 47.71
N SER A 188 2.40 57.42 47.83
CA SER A 188 3.55 57.46 48.77
C SER A 188 4.53 58.58 48.42
N ASN A 189 4.82 58.78 47.14
CA ASN A 189 5.67 59.89 46.69
C ASN A 189 5.03 61.26 47.01
N LEU A 190 3.71 61.39 46.85
CA LEU A 190 3.00 62.61 47.23
C LEU A 190 3.08 62.84 48.75
N PHE A 191 2.90 61.78 49.55
CA PHE A 191 3.01 61.83 51.00
C PHE A 191 4.41 62.25 51.46
N ILE A 192 5.46 61.62 50.92
CA ILE A 192 6.86 61.97 51.23
C ILE A 192 7.15 63.43 50.86
N ARG A 193 6.73 63.90 49.67
CA ARG A 193 6.89 65.30 49.28
C ARG A 193 6.18 66.25 50.24
N CYS A 194 4.98 65.89 50.70
CA CYS A 194 4.23 66.69 51.67
C CYS A 194 4.95 66.75 53.03
N CYS A 195 5.45 65.61 53.53
CA CYS A 195 6.26 65.55 54.76
C CYS A 195 7.54 66.40 54.65
N VAL A 196 8.29 66.29 53.55
CA VAL A 196 9.51 67.07 53.33
C VAL A 196 9.21 68.58 53.29
N CYS A 197 8.14 68.99 52.61
CA CYS A 197 7.72 70.40 52.61
C CYS A 197 7.38 70.90 54.02
N LEU A 198 6.61 70.13 54.81
CA LEU A 198 6.26 70.47 56.18
C LEU A 198 7.50 70.61 57.08
N SER A 199 8.44 69.66 56.99
CA SER A 199 9.69 69.69 57.75
C SER A 199 10.56 70.89 57.39
N LEU A 200 10.69 71.22 56.09
CA LEU A 200 11.44 72.39 55.63
C LEU A 200 10.81 73.70 56.13
N SER A 201 9.47 73.81 56.10
CA SER A 201 8.78 74.98 56.68
C SER A 201 8.98 75.09 58.20
N PHE A 202 9.18 73.99 58.91
CA PHE A 202 9.47 73.99 60.34
C PHE A 202 10.94 74.37 60.65
N SER A 203 11.89 73.94 59.81
CA SER A 203 13.32 74.23 60.01
C SER A 203 13.74 75.64 59.58
N LEU A 204 13.04 76.26 58.62
CA LEU A 204 13.36 77.61 58.11
C LEU A 204 12.73 78.75 58.93
N SER A 205 12.02 78.48 60.04
CA SER A 205 11.51 79.52 60.94
C SER A 205 11.28 79.03 62.37
N PRO A 206 12.28 79.17 63.27
CA PRO A 206 12.05 79.03 64.72
C PRO A 206 11.32 80.24 65.33
N SER A 207 11.03 81.27 64.53
CA SER A 207 10.62 82.58 65.02
C SER A 207 9.45 83.15 64.22
N LEU A 208 8.31 82.46 64.22
CA LEU A 208 7.00 83.12 64.15
C LEU A 208 5.92 82.15 64.61
N HIS A 209 5.75 82.06 65.93
CA HIS A 209 4.57 81.44 66.52
C HIS A 209 3.43 82.46 66.44
N GLN A 210 2.83 82.62 65.25
CA GLN A 210 1.44 83.05 65.05
C GLN A 210 1.13 83.21 63.56
N MET A 211 -0.05 82.72 63.18
CA MET A 211 -0.73 82.90 61.90
C MET A 211 -0.13 82.17 60.68
N THR A 212 -0.64 80.98 60.40
CA THR A 212 -1.67 80.81 59.35
C THR A 212 -2.16 79.36 59.33
N GLN A 213 -3.41 79.15 59.76
CA GLN A 213 -4.18 77.97 59.35
C GLN A 213 -4.45 78.09 57.84
N LYS A 214 -3.90 77.18 57.05
CA LYS A 214 -4.49 76.79 55.77
C LYS A 214 -4.62 75.27 55.75
N PRO A 215 -5.81 74.72 55.49
CA PRO A 215 -6.05 73.29 55.60
C PRO A 215 -5.49 72.58 54.38
N CYS A 216 -4.55 71.65 54.59
CA CYS A 216 -4.31 70.57 53.64
C CYS A 216 -5.54 69.66 53.64
N LEU A 217 -6.52 69.99 52.80
CA LEU A 217 -7.66 69.13 52.53
C LEU A 217 -7.17 67.82 51.90
N GLY A 218 -7.44 66.70 52.57
CA GLY A 218 -7.55 65.40 51.94
C GLY A 218 -6.49 64.36 52.28
N LEU A 219 -6.40 63.93 53.54
CA LEU A 219 -6.00 62.54 53.84
C LEU A 219 -6.71 62.06 55.13
N PRO A 220 -7.45 60.94 55.09
CA PRO A 220 -8.16 60.44 56.27
C PRO A 220 -7.20 59.78 57.26
N TYR A 221 -7.38 60.18 58.51
CA TYR A 221 -6.87 59.61 59.76
C TYR A 221 -6.55 58.10 59.69
N LEU A 222 -5.26 57.76 59.75
CA LEU A 222 -4.84 56.45 60.27
C LEU A 222 -3.62 56.59 61.19
N LEU A 223 -3.91 56.39 62.48
CA LEU A 223 -3.07 55.96 63.60
C LEU A 223 -2.20 57.00 64.32
N PRO A 224 -2.23 56.93 65.67
CA PRO A 224 -1.08 56.36 66.34
C PRO A 224 -1.46 55.38 67.47
N SER A 225 -0.93 54.16 67.40
CA SER A 225 -0.86 53.25 68.55
C SER A 225 0.35 52.32 68.42
N LEU A 226 1.57 52.88 68.39
CA LEU A 226 2.82 52.13 68.56
C LEU A 226 3.87 53.04 69.18
N PHE A 227 3.74 53.35 70.48
CA PHE A 227 4.84 53.72 71.37
C PHE A 227 4.36 53.54 72.82
N SER A 228 4.34 52.29 73.28
CA SER A 228 4.42 51.94 74.70
C SER A 228 5.59 50.98 74.84
N ILE A 229 6.77 51.54 75.06
CA ILE A 229 7.87 50.87 75.73
C ILE A 229 8.20 51.77 76.90
N HIS A 230 7.73 51.38 78.09
CA HIS A 230 8.46 51.55 79.32
C HIS A 230 8.07 50.46 80.31
#